data_AF-A0A351MUE9-F1
#
_entry.id   AF-A0A351MUE9-F1
#
_cell.length_a   1.000
_cell.length_b   1.000
_cell.length_c   1.000
_cell.angle_alpha   90.00
_cell.angle_beta   90.00
_cell.angle_gamma   90.00
#
_symmetry.space_group_name_H-M   'P 1'
#
loop_
_entity.id
_entity.type
_entity.pdbx_description
1 polymer ?
#
loop_
_entity_poly.entity_id
_entity_poly.type
_entity_poly.pdbx_seq_one_letter_code
_entity_poly.pdbx_strand_id
1 'polypeptide(L)' 'RQLDEKYPAYGFAVHKGYAVPHHVEAIKTHGPCPEHRELFLRKILAGEAVPSDEQVEFEF' A
#
# COMPACT_ATOMS: atom_id res chain seq x y z
N ARG A 1 -16.03 7.63 7.90
CA ARG A 1 -16.57 6.85 9.04
C ARG A 1 -16.47 5.37 8.66
N GLN A 2 -15.91 4.53 9.53
CA GLN A 2 -15.89 3.05 9.49
C GLN A 2 -14.73 2.28 8.80
N LEU A 3 -13.69 2.91 8.23
CA LEU A 3 -12.55 2.13 7.70
C LEU A 3 -11.77 1.43 8.80
N ASP A 4 -11.66 2.08 9.95
CA ASP A 4 -11.06 1.53 11.15
C ASP A 4 -11.87 0.36 11.73
N GLU A 5 -13.21 0.43 11.66
CA GLU A 5 -14.09 -0.66 12.09
C GLU A 5 -14.02 -1.87 11.14
N LYS A 6 -13.88 -1.63 9.83
CA LYS A 6 -13.70 -2.70 8.83
C LYS A 6 -12.30 -3.28 8.85
N TYR A 7 -11.29 -2.44 9.12
CA TYR A 7 -9.89 -2.83 9.11
C TYR A 7 -9.13 -2.25 10.32
N PRO A 8 -9.39 -2.76 11.53
CA PRO A 8 -8.77 -2.26 12.75
C PRO A 8 -7.25 -2.49 12.75
N ALA A 9 -6.79 -3.50 12.01
CA ALA A 9 -5.36 -3.83 11.87
C ALA A 9 -4.55 -2.73 11.16
N TYR A 10 -5.18 -1.92 10.29
CA TYR A 10 -4.45 -0.85 9.60
C TYR A 10 -4.46 0.46 10.38
N GLY A 11 -5.43 0.70 11.29
CA GLY A 11 -5.46 1.91 12.13
C GLY A 11 -5.90 3.19 11.41
N PHE A 12 -6.70 3.08 10.34
CA PHE A 12 -7.12 4.22 9.49
C PHE A 12 -7.65 5.43 10.27
N ALA A 13 -8.20 5.26 11.47
CA ALA A 13 -8.65 6.37 12.31
C ALA A 13 -7.50 7.29 12.78
N VAL A 14 -6.31 6.73 12.99
CA VAL A 14 -5.17 7.44 13.59
C VAL A 14 -4.43 8.28 12.56
N HIS A 15 -4.07 7.68 11.44
CA HIS A 15 -3.24 8.30 10.40
C HIS A 15 -4.03 8.58 9.12
N LYS A 16 -5.36 8.44 9.11
CA LYS A 16 -6.24 8.83 7.98
C LYS A 16 -5.83 8.27 6.61
N GLY A 17 -5.09 7.15 6.59
CA GLY A 17 -4.55 6.54 5.37
C GLY A 17 -3.17 7.05 4.91
N TYR A 18 -2.45 7.82 5.73
CA TYR A 18 -1.02 8.12 5.51
C TYR A 18 -0.13 6.93 5.86
N ALA A 19 0.96 6.74 5.12
CA ALA A 19 1.96 5.70 5.38
C ALA A 19 2.78 6.03 6.62
N VAL A 20 2.32 5.57 7.79
CA VAL A 20 3.14 5.47 9.00
C VAL A 20 3.77 4.08 9.07
N PRO A 21 4.93 3.91 9.74
CA PRO A 21 5.61 2.62 9.84
C PRO A 21 4.69 1.49 10.29
N HIS A 22 3.84 1.74 11.30
CA HIS A 22 2.86 0.76 11.77
C HIS A 22 1.85 0.32 10.69
N HIS A 23 1.38 1.26 9.86
CA HIS A 23 0.46 0.98 8.75
C HIS A 23 1.15 0.16 7.66
N VAL A 24 2.42 0.48 7.38
CA VAL A 24 3.24 -0.27 6.42
C VAL A 24 3.46 -1.71 6.89
N GLU A 25 3.79 -1.91 8.17
CA GLU A 25 3.94 -3.23 8.77
C GLU A 25 2.63 -4.02 8.74
N ALA A 26 1.51 -3.37 9.04
CA ALA A 26 0.19 -3.97 8.93
C ALA A 26 -0.13 -4.41 7.49
N ILE A 27 0.18 -3.59 6.48
CA ILE A 27 0.03 -3.95 5.06
C ILE A 27 0.94 -5.11 4.68
N LYS A 28 2.18 -5.15 5.17
CA LYS A 28 3.10 -6.27 4.91
C LYS A 28 2.64 -7.57 5.57
N THR A 29 2.00 -7.47 6.74
CA THR A 29 1.57 -8.63 7.53
C THR A 29 0.21 -9.17 7.10
N HIS A 30 -0.78 -8.29 6.89
CA HIS A 30 -2.16 -8.64 6.56
C HIS A 30 -2.48 -8.51 5.07
N GLY A 31 -1.59 -7.89 4.30
CA GLY A 31 -1.79 -7.61 2.88
C GLY A 31 -2.47 -6.26 2.60
N PRO A 32 -2.63 -5.89 1.33
CA PRO A 32 -3.37 -4.71 0.95
C PRO A 32 -4.90 -4.94 0.98
N CYS A 33 -5.65 -4.01 1.57
CA CYS A 33 -7.12 -3.93 1.44
C CYS A 33 -7.57 -3.12 0.20
N PRO A 34 -8.82 -3.30 -0.30
CA PRO A 34 -9.37 -2.59 -1.47
C PRO A 34 -9.52 -1.07 -1.29
N GLU A 35 -9.46 -0.56 -0.06
CA GLU A 35 -9.45 0.88 0.20
C GLU A 35 -8.08 1.53 -0.07
N HIS A 36 -7.03 0.73 -0.25
CA HIS A 36 -5.70 1.25 -0.56
C HIS A 36 -5.57 1.61 -2.04
N ARG A 37 -4.89 2.73 -2.31
CA ARG A 37 -4.57 3.14 -3.67
C ARG A 37 -3.43 2.29 -4.23
N GLU A 38 -3.54 1.85 -5.48
CA GLU A 38 -2.50 1.04 -6.13
C GLU A 38 -1.13 1.72 -6.12
N LEU A 39 -1.06 3.03 -6.36
CA LEU A 39 0.20 3.79 -6.28
C LEU A 39 0.81 3.81 -4.87
N PHE A 40 -0.04 3.76 -3.84
CA PHE A 40 0.39 3.70 -2.44
C PHE A 40 0.92 2.30 -2.11
N LEU A 41 0.19 1.27 -2.54
CA LEU A 41 0.62 -0.13 -2.40
C LEU A 41 1.92 -0.39 -3.15
N ARG A 42 2.08 0.16 -4.36
CA ARG A 42 3.33 0.05 -5.10
C ARG A 42 4.48 0.65 -4.31
N LYS A 43 4.35 1.82 -3.69
CA LYS A 43 5.44 2.37 -2.87
C LYS A 43 5.79 1.53 -1.64
N ILE A 44 4.83 0.79 -1.08
CA ILE A 44 4.99 0.00 0.14
C ILE A 44 5.47 -1.42 -0.13
N LEU A 45 4.93 -2.05 -1.18
CA LEU A 45 5.18 -3.43 -1.59
C LEU A 45 6.25 -3.54 -2.66
N ALA A 46 6.47 -2.52 -3.48
CA ALA A 46 7.53 -2.55 -4.50
C ALA A 46 8.95 -2.44 -3.93
N GLY A 47 9.10 -2.52 -2.60
CA GLY A 47 10.38 -2.75 -1.96
C GLY A 47 11.06 -4.08 -2.33
N GLU A 48 10.36 -5.01 -3.00
CA GLU A 48 10.94 -6.31 -3.41
C GLU A 48 10.63 -6.77 -4.85
N ALA A 49 9.94 -5.98 -5.68
CA ALA A 49 9.77 -6.31 -7.11
C ALA A 49 9.45 -5.07 -7.95
N VAL A 50 10.43 -4.20 -8.14
CA VAL A 50 10.57 -3.53 -9.43
C VAL A 50 11.83 -4.16 -10.03
N PRO A 51 11.75 -4.94 -11.12
CA PRO A 51 12.93 -5.03 -11.97
C PRO A 51 13.27 -3.60 -12.34
N SER A 52 14.35 -3.10 -11.73
CA SER A 52 15.02 -1.87 -12.13
C SER A 52 15.20 -1.95 -13.63
N ASP A 53 14.59 -1.01 -14.34
CA ASP A 53 15.00 -0.57 -15.68
C ASP A 53 15.23 -1.70 -16.69
N GLU A 54 14.20 -2.09 -17.46
CA GLU A 54 14.37 -2.36 -18.90
C GLU A 54 13.02 -2.61 -19.60
N GLN A 55 12.79 -1.82 -20.65
CA GLN A 55 11.79 -1.94 -21.73
C GLN A 55 10.29 -1.86 -21.37
N VAL A 56 9.77 -0.63 -21.31
CA VAL A 56 8.49 -0.33 -21.99
C VAL A 56 8.87 0.16 -23.39
N GLU A 57 8.97 -0.77 -24.34
CA GLU A 57 9.01 -0.43 -25.76
C GLU A 57 7.65 0.17 -26.12
N PHE A 58 7.63 1.50 -26.25
CA PHE A 58 6.51 2.22 -26.82
C PHE A 58 6.67 2.10 -28.34
N GLU A 59 6.01 1.13 -28.97
CA GLU A 59 5.93 1.06 -30.43
C GLU A 59 5.17 2.30 -30.94
N PHE A 60 5.83 3.03 -31.83
CA PHE A 60 5.29 4.14 -32.61
C PHE A 60 4.54 3.63 -33.84
#